data_AF-A0A448XDP4-F1
#
_entry.id   AF-A0A448XDP4-F1
#
_cell.length_a   1.000
_cell.length_b   1.000
_cell.length_c   1.000
_cell.angle_alpha   90.00
_cell.angle_beta   90.00
_cell.angle_gamma   90.00
#
_symmetry.space_group_name_H-M   'P 1'
#
loop_
_entity.id
_entity.type
_entity.pdbx_description
1 polymer ?
#
loop_
_entity_poly.entity_id
_entity_poly.type
_entity_poly.pdbx_seq_one_letter_code
_entity_poly.pdbx_strand_id
1 'polypeptide(L)'
;MIIPKHKEFRFLFPLVPITCYYSGMATVSFKTRWLDIDRQASLYQKVVRQTGRLVLSSLLLVQLVLALYTSLWHQRGGLDAVLALGRRARSMAKFDNEPPSIHSSPVLTYVQAQLREMSVLFLMPCHSTPFYSHIHANITLRQLDCSPKSAILTATEPVKPNSWRASDLDEADAFFADPVAWLRAEFPLATGQVDSIHSIKLPTHLVLFSHLVEKHTDATELKRLFSDWGYHRCGDLFHTHFPTHSRHGTRVYIFCAHGWDL
;
A
#
# COMPACT_ATOMS: atom_id res chain seq x y z
N MET A 1 -9.82 12.70 31.36
CA MET A 1 -9.99 11.94 30.10
C MET A 1 -8.63 11.93 29.39
N ILE A 2 -7.98 10.78 29.29
CA ILE A 2 -6.67 10.66 28.63
C ILE A 2 -6.93 10.32 27.17
N ILE A 3 -6.51 11.19 26.25
CA ILE A 3 -6.57 10.91 24.82
C ILE A 3 -5.43 9.93 24.50
N PRO A 4 -5.69 8.77 23.89
CA PRO A 4 -4.65 7.81 23.56
C PRO A 4 -3.65 8.45 22.57
N LYS A 5 -2.35 8.25 22.84
CA LYS A 5 -1.28 8.71 21.94
C LYS A 5 -1.36 8.07 20.57
N HIS A 6 -1.77 6.80 20.51
CA HIS A 6 -2.03 6.08 19.28
C HIS A 6 -3.46 6.37 18.79
N LYS A 7 -3.62 6.67 17.50
CA LYS A 7 -4.90 6.96 16.87
C LYS A 7 -5.12 5.99 15.73
N GLU A 8 -6.13 5.15 15.84
CA GLU A 8 -6.56 4.29 14.74
C GLU A 8 -7.98 4.60 14.36
N PHE A 9 -8.28 4.53 13.07
CA PHE A 9 -9.62 4.79 12.56
C PHE A 9 -10.66 3.84 13.16
N ARG A 10 -10.28 2.60 13.49
CA ARG A 10 -11.17 1.62 14.14
C ARG A 10 -11.70 2.06 15.50
N PHE A 11 -11.06 3.01 16.18
CA PHE A 11 -11.58 3.56 17.43
C PHE A 11 -12.88 4.36 17.23
N LEU A 12 -13.18 4.77 16.00
CA LEU A 12 -14.45 5.42 15.65
C LEU A 12 -15.55 4.42 15.29
N PHE A 13 -15.24 3.14 15.05
CA PHE A 13 -16.24 2.14 14.65
C PHE A 13 -17.39 1.95 15.64
N PRO A 14 -17.18 2.01 16.97
CA PRO A 14 -18.29 1.96 17.93
C PRO A 14 -19.29 3.12 17.78
N LEU A 15 -18.90 4.25 17.20
CA LEU A 15 -19.79 5.39 16.96
C LEU A 15 -20.67 5.18 15.72
N VAL A 16 -20.27 4.32 14.78
CA VAL A 16 -20.98 4.11 13.51
C VAL A 16 -22.44 3.66 13.75
N PRO A 17 -22.74 2.63 14.56
CA PRO A 17 -24.14 2.24 14.81
C PRO A 17 -24.99 3.36 15.40
N ILE A 18 -24.43 4.15 16.33
CA ILE A 18 -25.11 5.29 16.96
C ILE A 18 -25.43 6.36 15.91
N THR A 19 -24.45 6.71 15.07
CA THR A 19 -24.64 7.69 14.00
C THR A 19 -25.66 7.22 12.97
N CYS A 20 -25.69 5.93 12.64
CA CYS A 20 -26.68 5.34 11.74
C CYS A 20 -28.10 5.42 12.31
N TYR A 21 -28.29 5.18 13.61
CA TYR A 21 -29.58 5.30 14.27
C TYR A 21 -30.17 6.71 14.14
N TYR A 22 -29.39 7.74 14.51
CA TYR A 22 -29.83 9.13 14.40
C TYR A 22 -30.02 9.58 12.95
N SER A 23 -29.17 9.10 12.03
CA SER A 23 -29.35 9.35 10.59
C SER A 23 -30.66 8.76 10.08
N GLY A 24 -31.05 7.57 10.56
CA GLY A 24 -32.35 6.95 10.27
C GLY A 24 -33.52 7.79 10.77
N MET A 25 -33.47 8.25 12.02
CA MET A 25 -34.51 9.12 12.58
C MET A 25 -34.67 10.44 11.80
N ALA A 26 -33.55 11.07 11.45
CA ALA A 26 -33.53 12.28 10.64
C ALA A 26 -34.13 12.03 9.24
N THR A 27 -33.82 10.87 8.64
CA THR A 27 -34.35 10.48 7.33
C THR A 27 -35.86 10.26 7.37
N VAL A 28 -36.39 9.60 8.41
CA VAL A 28 -37.84 9.45 8.61
C VAL A 28 -38.51 10.80 8.78
N SER A 29 -37.94 11.67 9.62
CA SER A 29 -38.46 13.03 9.83
C SER A 29 -38.42 13.88 8.56
N PHE A 30 -37.39 13.70 7.73
CA PHE A 30 -37.31 14.35 6.43
C PHE A 30 -38.39 13.83 5.47
N LYS A 31 -38.58 12.51 5.39
CA LYS A 31 -39.60 11.90 4.55
C LYS A 31 -41.00 12.41 4.92
N THR A 32 -41.37 12.37 6.20
CA THR A 32 -42.71 12.78 6.64
C THR A 32 -42.98 14.27 6.39
N ARG A 33 -41.98 15.13 6.56
CA ARG A 33 -42.14 16.58 6.42
C ARG A 33 -42.04 17.09 4.98
N TRP A 34 -41.24 16.43 4.13
CA TRP A 34 -40.90 16.94 2.81
C TRP A 34 -41.31 16.05 1.64
N LEU A 35 -41.60 14.75 1.86
CA LEU A 35 -41.87 13.81 0.77
C LEU A 35 -43.28 13.22 0.79
N ASP A 36 -43.81 12.91 1.98
CA ASP A 36 -45.20 12.45 2.21
C ASP A 36 -46.16 13.64 2.28
N ILE A 37 -46.35 14.28 1.12
CA ILE A 37 -47.30 15.37 0.93
C ILE A 37 -48.50 14.85 0.13
N ASP A 38 -49.70 15.18 0.63
CA ASP A 38 -50.98 14.64 0.19
C ASP A 38 -51.36 14.96 -1.27
N ARG A 39 -52.27 14.16 -1.84
CA ARG A 39 -52.64 14.29 -3.27
C ARG A 39 -53.49 15.53 -3.58
N GLN A 40 -54.23 16.04 -2.60
CA GLN A 40 -55.00 17.31 -2.66
C GLN A 40 -54.19 18.53 -2.17
N ALA A 41 -52.86 18.41 -2.15
CA ALA A 41 -51.98 19.44 -1.64
C ALA A 41 -52.05 20.78 -2.41
N SER A 42 -51.90 21.87 -1.65
CA SER A 42 -51.80 23.23 -2.19
C SER A 42 -50.57 23.40 -3.09
N LEU A 43 -50.53 24.45 -3.92
CA LEU A 43 -49.38 24.76 -4.77
C LEU A 43 -48.08 24.84 -3.95
N TYR A 44 -48.13 25.50 -2.78
CA TYR A 44 -47.01 25.58 -1.84
C TYR A 44 -46.49 24.21 -1.43
N GLN A 45 -47.39 23.30 -1.03
CA GLN A 45 -47.02 21.94 -0.63
C GLN A 45 -46.41 21.12 -1.78
N LYS A 46 -46.89 21.30 -3.02
CA LYS A 46 -46.28 20.67 -4.21
C LYS A 46 -44.85 21.16 -4.44
N VAL A 47 -44.60 22.46 -4.27
CA VAL A 47 -43.26 23.06 -4.35
C VAL A 47 -42.35 22.46 -3.26
N VAL A 48 -42.80 22.45 -2.00
CA VAL A 48 -42.06 21.82 -0.88
C VAL A 48 -41.68 20.38 -1.20
N ARG A 49 -42.59 19.59 -1.79
CA ARG A 49 -42.33 18.20 -2.20
C ARG A 49 -41.25 18.09 -3.27
N GLN A 50 -41.33 18.94 -4.29
CA GLN A 50 -40.35 18.95 -5.38
C GLN A 50 -38.97 19.36 -4.85
N THR A 51 -38.90 20.39 -4.01
CA THR A 51 -37.66 20.81 -3.35
C THR A 51 -37.08 19.67 -2.50
N GLY A 52 -37.89 19.01 -1.68
CA GLY A 52 -37.46 17.86 -0.87
C GLY A 52 -36.90 16.71 -1.71
N ARG A 53 -37.54 16.40 -2.85
CA ARG A 53 -37.05 15.40 -3.80
C ARG A 53 -35.72 15.80 -4.42
N LEU A 54 -35.57 17.05 -4.85
CA LEU A 54 -34.32 17.55 -5.43
C LEU A 54 -33.17 17.49 -4.43
N VAL A 55 -33.42 17.89 -3.18
CA VAL A 55 -32.43 17.80 -2.09
C VAL A 55 -32.02 16.35 -1.86
N LEU A 56 -32.97 15.43 -1.69
CA LEU A 56 -32.65 14.01 -1.47
C LEU A 56 -31.89 13.42 -2.67
N SER A 57 -32.35 13.67 -3.89
CA SER A 57 -31.69 13.21 -5.11
C SER A 57 -30.26 13.74 -5.22
N SER A 58 -30.03 15.02 -4.88
CA SER A 58 -28.67 15.59 -4.88
C SER A 58 -27.76 14.94 -3.84
N LEU A 59 -28.26 14.71 -2.63
CA LEU A 59 -27.49 14.05 -1.57
C LEU A 59 -27.12 12.63 -1.97
N LEU A 60 -28.08 11.86 -2.47
CA LEU A 60 -27.84 10.50 -2.95
C LEU A 60 -26.87 10.48 -4.12
N LEU A 61 -26.98 11.44 -5.06
CA LEU A 61 -26.06 11.54 -6.20
C LEU A 61 -24.63 11.81 -5.73
N VAL A 62 -24.42 12.78 -4.84
CA VAL A 62 -23.08 13.09 -4.31
C VAL A 62 -22.50 11.90 -3.55
N GLN A 63 -23.30 11.25 -2.68
CA GLN A 63 -22.86 10.07 -1.94
C GLN A 63 -22.54 8.90 -2.88
N LEU A 64 -23.33 8.69 -3.94
CA LEU A 64 -23.09 7.65 -4.93
C LEU A 64 -21.80 7.91 -5.70
N VAL A 65 -21.59 9.13 -6.20
CA VAL A 65 -20.37 9.52 -6.91
C VAL A 65 -19.15 9.33 -6.02
N LEU A 66 -19.23 9.79 -4.77
CA LEU A 66 -18.14 9.63 -3.80
C LEU A 66 -17.86 8.15 -3.50
N ALA A 67 -18.90 7.35 -3.26
CA ALA A 67 -18.77 5.93 -2.99
C ALA A 67 -18.08 5.20 -4.15
N LEU A 68 -18.58 5.41 -5.38
CA LEU A 68 -17.98 4.84 -6.59
C LEU A 68 -16.51 5.27 -6.73
N TYR A 69 -16.22 6.56 -6.52
CA TYR A 69 -14.85 7.05 -6.56
C TYR A 69 -13.93 6.35 -5.55
N THR A 70 -14.36 6.29 -4.28
CA THR A 70 -13.57 5.74 -3.18
C THR A 70 -13.41 4.21 -3.26
N SER A 71 -14.38 3.51 -3.83
CA SER A 71 -14.35 2.05 -3.94
C SER A 71 -13.64 1.54 -5.18
N LEU A 72 -13.59 2.32 -6.27
CA LEU A 72 -13.08 1.85 -7.55
C LEU A 72 -11.74 2.49 -7.96
N TRP A 73 -11.43 3.71 -7.50
CA TRP A 73 -10.24 4.46 -7.93
C TRP A 73 -9.33 4.89 -6.78
N HIS A 74 -9.88 5.45 -5.69
CA HIS A 74 -9.07 6.03 -4.64
C HIS A 74 -8.24 4.97 -3.89
N GLN A 75 -6.95 5.27 -3.70
CA GLN A 75 -5.95 4.45 -3.00
C GLN A 75 -5.78 3.02 -3.54
N ARG A 76 -6.15 2.77 -4.81
CA ARG A 76 -6.13 1.43 -5.40
C ARG A 76 -4.73 0.86 -5.67
N GLY A 77 -3.74 1.74 -5.90
CA GLY A 77 -2.41 1.34 -6.39
C GLY A 77 -1.67 0.30 -5.53
N GLY A 78 -1.87 0.31 -4.21
CA GLY A 78 -1.26 -0.71 -3.33
C GLY A 78 -1.82 -2.11 -3.56
N LEU A 79 -3.13 -2.22 -3.81
CA LEU A 79 -3.79 -3.48 -4.16
C LEU A 79 -3.36 -3.95 -5.55
N ASP A 80 -3.38 -3.06 -6.54
CA ASP A 80 -3.01 -3.41 -7.92
C ASP A 80 -1.54 -3.87 -8.00
N ALA A 81 -0.63 -3.29 -7.20
CA ALA A 81 0.77 -3.69 -7.14
C ALA A 81 0.92 -5.13 -6.62
N VAL A 82 0.26 -5.44 -5.51
CA VAL A 82 0.26 -6.79 -4.91
C VAL A 82 -0.37 -7.81 -5.85
N LEU A 83 -1.45 -7.45 -6.57
CA LEU A 83 -2.06 -8.32 -7.58
C LEU A 83 -1.14 -8.57 -8.79
N ALA A 84 -0.40 -7.56 -9.25
CA ALA A 84 0.58 -7.71 -10.33
C ALA A 84 1.73 -8.64 -9.91
N LEU A 85 2.33 -8.40 -8.74
CA LEU A 85 3.39 -9.23 -8.18
C LEU A 85 2.92 -10.67 -7.93
N GLY A 86 1.70 -10.85 -7.41
CA GLY A 86 1.13 -12.18 -7.20
C GLY A 86 0.89 -12.95 -8.50
N ARG A 87 0.47 -12.27 -9.59
CA ARG A 87 0.39 -12.89 -10.92
C ARG A 87 1.76 -13.33 -11.40
N ARG A 88 2.78 -12.49 -11.25
CA ARG A 88 4.16 -12.81 -11.61
C ARG A 88 4.68 -14.01 -10.82
N ALA A 89 4.53 -14.01 -9.50
CA ALA A 89 4.94 -15.11 -8.62
C ALA A 89 4.29 -16.45 -9.01
N ARG A 90 2.98 -16.45 -9.27
CA ARG A 90 2.27 -17.67 -9.71
C ARG A 90 2.69 -18.14 -11.09
N SER A 91 3.01 -17.22 -12.01
CA SER A 91 3.52 -17.59 -13.34
C SER A 91 4.87 -18.32 -13.23
N MET A 92 5.72 -17.92 -12.29
CA MET A 92 7.00 -18.57 -12.03
C MET A 92 6.82 -19.92 -11.36
N ALA A 93 5.95 -20.01 -10.34
CA ALA A 93 5.64 -21.28 -9.69
C ALA A 93 5.02 -22.32 -10.65
N LYS A 94 4.24 -21.88 -11.65
CA LYS A 94 3.67 -22.80 -12.65
C LYS A 94 4.76 -23.39 -13.56
N PHE A 95 5.79 -22.62 -13.89
CA PHE A 95 6.94 -23.11 -14.66
C PHE A 95 7.72 -24.18 -13.88
N ASP A 96 7.86 -24.02 -12.57
CA ASP A 96 8.58 -24.99 -11.72
C ASP A 96 7.80 -26.31 -11.53
N ASN A 97 6.47 -26.29 -11.73
CA ASN A 97 5.59 -27.47 -11.60
C ASN A 97 5.31 -28.18 -12.94
N GLU A 98 5.88 -27.71 -14.06
CA GLU A 98 5.78 -28.40 -15.34
C GLU A 98 6.68 -29.65 -15.30
N PRO A 99 6.20 -30.85 -15.71
CA PRO A 99 6.98 -32.07 -15.58
C PRO A 99 8.30 -31.90 -16.33
N PRO A 100 9.45 -32.21 -15.70
CA PRO A 100 10.74 -32.09 -16.34
C PRO A 100 10.72 -32.87 -17.66
N SER A 101 11.17 -32.24 -18.73
CA SER A 101 11.48 -32.93 -19.98
C SER A 101 12.34 -34.16 -19.66
N ILE A 102 12.15 -35.27 -20.38
CA ILE A 102 12.75 -36.60 -20.12
C ILE A 102 14.30 -36.57 -20.04
N HIS A 103 14.95 -35.45 -20.34
CA HIS A 103 16.41 -35.26 -20.31
C HIS A 103 16.96 -34.31 -19.22
N SER A 104 16.15 -33.74 -18.32
CA SER A 104 16.67 -32.86 -17.25
C SER A 104 16.92 -33.61 -15.93
N SER A 105 18.14 -33.46 -15.40
CA SER A 105 18.52 -34.02 -14.08
C SER A 105 17.70 -33.39 -12.95
N PRO A 106 17.12 -34.17 -12.03
CA PRO A 106 16.33 -33.65 -10.91
C PRO A 106 17.12 -32.72 -9.97
N VAL A 107 18.45 -32.86 -9.94
CA VAL A 107 19.34 -31.96 -9.18
C VAL A 107 19.45 -30.59 -9.84
N LEU A 108 19.52 -30.52 -11.17
CA LEU A 108 19.57 -29.27 -11.92
C LEU A 108 18.25 -28.49 -11.79
N THR A 109 17.11 -29.18 -11.80
CA THR A 109 15.79 -28.59 -11.59
C THR A 109 15.63 -28.00 -10.18
N TYR A 110 16.09 -28.71 -9.14
CA TYR A 110 16.05 -28.22 -7.76
C TYR A 110 16.95 -26.99 -7.55
N VAL A 111 18.18 -27.02 -8.08
CA VAL A 111 19.10 -25.88 -8.01
C VAL A 111 18.57 -24.67 -8.80
N GLN A 112 17.91 -24.87 -9.95
CA GLN A 112 17.25 -23.79 -10.70
C GLN A 112 16.05 -23.20 -9.96
N ALA A 113 15.26 -24.01 -9.25
CA ALA A 113 14.16 -23.54 -8.43
C ALA A 113 14.66 -22.68 -7.24
N GLN A 114 15.75 -23.08 -6.56
CA GLN A 114 16.38 -22.27 -5.50
C GLN A 114 16.99 -20.96 -6.02
N LEU A 115 17.44 -20.90 -7.27
CA LEU A 115 17.98 -19.67 -7.86
C LEU A 115 16.91 -18.62 -8.22
N ARG A 116 15.62 -19.00 -8.21
CA ARG A 116 14.46 -18.17 -8.60
C ARG A 116 13.58 -17.73 -7.43
N GLU A 117 14.19 -17.46 -6.27
CA GLU A 117 13.46 -16.85 -5.15
C GLU A 117 13.10 -15.39 -5.45
N MET A 118 11.81 -15.14 -5.67
CA MET A 118 11.26 -13.79 -5.81
C MET A 118 11.22 -13.09 -4.45
N SER A 119 11.81 -11.90 -4.38
CA SER A 119 11.79 -11.07 -3.17
C SER A 119 11.36 -9.64 -3.50
N VAL A 120 10.45 -9.09 -2.70
CA VAL A 120 9.85 -7.78 -2.93
C VAL A 120 10.06 -6.90 -1.71
N LEU A 121 10.64 -5.72 -1.92
CA LEU A 121 10.76 -4.68 -0.90
C LEU A 121 9.78 -3.54 -1.18
N PHE A 122 8.89 -3.28 -0.22
CA PHE A 122 7.95 -2.16 -0.26
C PHE A 122 8.58 -0.96 0.45
N LEU A 123 9.12 -0.03 -0.35
CA LEU A 123 9.61 1.30 0.06
C LEU A 123 8.43 2.29 0.10
N MET A 124 7.45 1.94 0.93
CA MET A 124 6.19 2.66 1.12
C MET A 124 5.94 2.79 2.63
N PRO A 125 5.09 3.71 3.10
CA PRO A 125 4.67 3.73 4.50
C PRO A 125 4.14 2.35 4.92
N CYS A 126 4.38 1.96 6.16
CA CYS A 126 3.93 0.67 6.67
C CYS A 126 2.41 0.49 6.47
N HIS A 127 1.98 -0.75 6.20
CA HIS A 127 0.56 -1.09 5.95
C HIS A 127 -0.09 -0.41 4.73
N SER A 128 0.68 0.11 3.78
CA SER A 128 0.14 0.68 2.53
C SER A 128 -0.39 -0.37 1.54
N THR A 129 -0.02 -1.65 1.71
CA THR A 129 -0.42 -2.73 0.80
C THR A 129 -0.90 -3.94 1.59
N PRO A 130 -1.80 -4.77 1.02
CA PRO A 130 -2.39 -5.90 1.74
C PRO A 130 -1.47 -7.14 1.85
N PHE A 131 -0.22 -7.07 1.37
CA PHE A 131 0.80 -8.11 1.57
C PHE A 131 0.31 -9.53 1.18
N TYR A 132 0.62 -10.55 1.99
CA TYR A 132 0.29 -11.96 1.74
C TYR A 132 -1.21 -12.26 1.66
N SER A 133 -2.08 -11.37 2.14
CA SER A 133 -3.53 -11.60 2.05
C SER A 133 -4.05 -11.63 0.61
N HIS A 134 -3.28 -11.15 -0.37
CA HIS A 134 -3.67 -11.14 -1.80
C HIS A 134 -2.65 -11.77 -2.76
N ILE A 135 -1.38 -11.96 -2.34
CA ILE A 135 -0.34 -12.56 -3.21
C ILE A 135 -0.49 -14.09 -3.33
N HIS A 136 -0.85 -14.78 -2.25
CA HIS A 136 -1.02 -16.24 -2.18
C HIS A 136 0.06 -17.05 -2.93
N ALA A 137 1.33 -16.66 -2.74
CA ALA A 137 2.49 -17.32 -3.32
C ALA A 137 3.65 -17.31 -2.31
N ASN A 138 4.52 -18.32 -2.38
CA ASN A 138 5.69 -18.44 -1.52
C ASN A 138 6.83 -17.56 -2.06
N ILE A 139 6.75 -16.26 -1.77
CA ILE A 139 7.75 -15.25 -2.14
C ILE A 139 8.12 -14.45 -0.90
N THR A 140 9.33 -13.88 -0.85
CA THR A 140 9.76 -13.07 0.30
C THR A 140 9.23 -11.64 0.16
N LEU A 141 8.45 -11.17 1.13
CA LEU A 141 7.95 -9.79 1.16
C LEU A 141 8.53 -9.06 2.37
N ARG A 142 9.03 -7.84 2.17
CA ARG A 142 9.49 -6.95 3.25
C ARG A 142 8.84 -5.58 3.11
N GLN A 143 8.30 -5.04 4.19
CA GLN A 143 7.89 -3.63 4.32
C GLN A 143 8.80 -2.93 5.32
N LEU A 144 8.80 -1.60 5.27
CA LEU A 144 9.33 -0.77 6.34
C LEU A 144 8.51 -1.00 7.62
N ASP A 145 9.22 -1.23 8.72
CA ASP A 145 8.66 -1.42 10.06
C ASP A 145 8.23 -0.08 10.67
N CYS A 146 7.10 -0.09 11.36
CA CYS A 146 6.59 1.04 12.13
C CYS A 146 6.13 0.62 13.53
N SER A 147 6.64 -0.51 14.01
CA SER A 147 6.38 -0.99 15.37
C SER A 147 6.89 0.02 16.39
N PRO A 148 6.09 0.36 17.43
CA PRO A 148 6.53 1.28 18.47
C PRO A 148 7.71 0.68 19.23
N LYS A 149 8.66 1.54 19.65
CA LYS A 149 9.88 1.13 20.39
C LYS A 149 9.64 0.22 21.57
N SER A 150 8.54 0.37 22.31
CA SER A 150 8.22 -0.49 23.45
C SER A 150 8.07 -1.96 23.06
N ALA A 151 7.68 -2.27 21.81
CA ALA A 151 7.63 -3.61 21.27
C ALA A 151 9.00 -4.13 20.79
N ILE A 152 9.88 -3.22 20.35
CA ILE A 152 11.25 -3.53 19.91
C ILE A 152 12.16 -3.78 21.12
N LEU A 153 12.00 -3.04 22.23
CA LEU A 153 12.76 -3.21 23.46
C LEU A 153 12.45 -4.53 24.20
N THR A 154 11.32 -5.17 23.88
CA THR A 154 10.99 -6.53 24.33
C THR A 154 11.50 -7.63 23.40
N ALA A 155 12.00 -7.27 22.21
CA ALA A 155 12.60 -8.24 21.30
C ALA A 155 14.04 -8.55 21.73
N THR A 156 14.37 -9.83 21.80
CA THR A 156 15.70 -10.36 22.18
C THR A 156 16.78 -10.15 21.12
N GLU A 157 16.47 -9.42 20.04
CA GLU A 157 17.36 -9.20 18.91
C GLU A 157 18.34 -8.05 19.21
N PRO A 158 19.67 -8.27 19.07
CA PRO A 158 20.66 -7.23 19.33
C PRO A 158 20.51 -6.06 18.34
N VAL A 159 20.32 -4.86 18.87
CA VAL A 159 20.26 -3.62 18.11
C VAL A 159 21.62 -3.36 17.47
N LYS A 160 21.69 -3.35 16.12
CA LYS A 160 22.92 -2.98 15.39
C LYS A 160 23.32 -1.53 15.74
N PRO A 161 24.58 -1.25 16.12
CA PRO A 161 25.06 0.11 16.30
C PRO A 161 24.91 0.89 14.98
N ASN A 162 24.39 2.12 15.05
CA ASN A 162 24.04 2.99 13.91
C ASN A 162 22.81 2.58 13.09
N SER A 163 21.97 1.66 13.58
CA SER A 163 20.65 1.41 12.95
C SER A 163 19.62 2.44 13.42
N TRP A 164 18.58 2.66 12.61
CA TRP A 164 17.40 3.47 12.97
C TRP A 164 16.81 3.09 14.35
N ARG A 165 17.02 1.84 14.78
CA ARG A 165 16.67 1.30 16.10
C ARG A 165 17.32 2.04 17.28
N ALA A 166 18.38 2.82 17.06
CA ALA A 166 19.02 3.67 18.07
C ALA A 166 18.39 5.08 18.16
N SER A 167 17.61 5.51 17.17
CA SER A 167 16.92 6.80 17.13
C SER A 167 15.48 6.69 17.62
N ASP A 168 14.83 7.78 18.07
CA ASP A 168 13.39 7.81 18.46
C ASP A 168 12.40 7.55 17.32
N LEU A 169 12.90 7.39 16.11
CA LEU A 169 12.14 7.18 14.90
C LEU A 169 11.95 5.69 14.60
N ASP A 170 10.83 5.35 13.98
CA ASP A 170 10.64 4.02 13.40
C ASP A 170 11.39 3.87 12.06
N GLU A 171 11.43 2.64 11.50
CA GLU A 171 12.18 2.37 10.26
C GLU A 171 11.65 3.18 9.08
N ALA A 172 10.32 3.31 8.99
CA ALA A 172 9.68 4.10 7.96
C ALA A 172 10.05 5.59 8.07
N ASP A 173 10.00 6.16 9.27
CA ASP A 173 10.41 7.53 9.55
C ASP A 173 11.87 7.79 9.14
N ALA A 174 12.78 6.88 9.49
CA ALA A 174 14.18 6.97 9.12
C ALA A 174 14.38 6.91 7.59
N PHE A 175 13.67 6.00 6.91
CA PHE A 175 13.72 5.90 5.45
C PHE A 175 13.19 7.17 4.77
N PHE A 176 12.06 7.73 5.21
CA PHE A 176 11.48 8.93 4.60
C PHE A 176 12.26 10.22 4.94
N ALA A 177 13.16 10.20 5.92
CA ALA A 177 14.04 11.32 6.22
C ALA A 177 15.24 11.40 5.25
N ASP A 178 15.87 10.27 4.95
CA ASP A 178 16.95 10.16 3.97
C ASP A 178 16.90 8.78 3.27
N PRO A 179 16.14 8.66 2.16
CA PRO A 179 15.95 7.39 1.47
C PRO A 179 17.25 6.80 0.92
N VAL A 180 18.19 7.65 0.48
CA VAL A 180 19.44 7.22 -0.16
C VAL A 180 20.41 6.68 0.89
N ALA A 181 20.61 7.42 1.99
CA ALA A 181 21.46 6.94 3.08
C ALA A 181 20.91 5.65 3.69
N TRP A 182 19.59 5.57 3.86
CA TRP A 182 18.94 4.35 4.35
C TRP A 182 19.20 3.15 3.43
N LEU A 183 19.02 3.31 2.11
CA LEU A 183 19.25 2.23 1.13
C LEU A 183 20.70 1.76 1.11
N ARG A 184 21.68 2.68 1.19
CA ARG A 184 23.10 2.34 1.25
C ARG A 184 23.46 1.59 2.54
N ALA A 185 22.89 2.00 3.66
CA ALA A 185 23.12 1.35 4.95
C ALA A 185 22.50 -0.05 5.02
N GLU A 186 21.33 -0.23 4.40
CA GLU A 186 20.63 -1.52 4.37
C GLU A 186 21.28 -2.52 3.40
N PHE A 187 21.83 -2.04 2.28
CA PHE A 187 22.45 -2.85 1.23
C PHE A 187 23.93 -2.48 0.99
N PRO A 188 24.83 -2.64 1.99
CA PRO A 188 26.23 -2.22 1.89
C PRO A 188 27.04 -3.01 0.85
N LEU A 189 26.63 -4.26 0.58
CA LEU A 189 27.27 -5.12 -0.43
C LEU A 189 26.98 -4.66 -1.87
N ALA A 190 25.86 -3.96 -2.10
CA ALA A 190 25.57 -3.34 -3.39
C ALA A 190 26.44 -2.09 -3.67
N THR A 191 27.21 -1.65 -2.67
CA THR A 191 28.19 -0.55 -2.77
C THR A 191 29.64 -1.02 -2.84
N GLY A 192 29.90 -2.32 -3.00
CA GLY A 192 31.24 -2.86 -3.27
C GLY A 192 32.08 -3.24 -2.03
N GLN A 193 31.49 -3.30 -0.83
CA GLN A 193 32.17 -3.80 0.37
C GLN A 193 31.94 -5.30 0.56
N VAL A 194 32.99 -6.09 0.37
CA VAL A 194 33.02 -7.55 0.47
C VAL A 194 33.34 -7.96 1.90
N ASP A 195 32.36 -8.50 2.63
CA ASP A 195 32.61 -9.34 3.80
C ASP A 195 31.72 -10.59 3.77
N SER A 196 32.41 -11.74 3.78
CA SER A 196 32.00 -13.02 3.21
C SER A 196 31.27 -13.95 4.18
N ILE A 197 30.28 -13.46 4.93
CA ILE A 197 29.52 -14.35 5.83
C ILE A 197 27.99 -14.24 5.67
N HIS A 198 27.42 -13.08 5.35
CA HIS A 198 25.99 -12.94 4.99
C HIS A 198 25.84 -12.00 3.78
N SER A 199 25.78 -12.57 2.57
CA SER A 199 25.48 -11.80 1.36
C SER A 199 24.01 -11.34 1.39
N ILE A 200 23.76 -10.10 1.80
CA ILE A 200 22.42 -9.48 1.69
C ILE A 200 22.11 -9.35 0.19
N LYS A 201 21.32 -10.28 -0.33
CA LYS A 201 20.85 -10.29 -1.72
C LYS A 201 19.88 -9.13 -1.94
N LEU A 202 20.11 -8.34 -2.98
CA LEU A 202 19.19 -7.28 -3.38
C LEU A 202 17.79 -7.86 -3.72
N PRO A 203 16.69 -7.15 -3.39
CA PRO A 203 15.34 -7.59 -3.73
C PRO A 203 15.13 -7.74 -5.24
N THR A 204 14.30 -8.66 -5.71
CA THR A 204 14.02 -8.73 -7.16
C THR A 204 13.11 -7.60 -7.63
N HIS A 205 12.25 -7.08 -6.74
CA HIS A 205 11.34 -5.97 -7.01
C HIS A 205 11.38 -4.92 -5.90
N LEU A 206 11.35 -3.65 -6.29
CA LEU A 206 11.16 -2.51 -5.39
C LEU A 206 9.81 -1.87 -5.71
N VAL A 207 8.96 -1.67 -4.69
CA VAL A 207 7.65 -1.03 -4.82
C VAL A 207 7.67 0.28 -4.05
N LEU A 208 7.36 1.40 -4.70
CA LEU A 208 7.39 2.72 -4.08
C LEU A 208 6.35 3.67 -4.68
N PHE A 209 5.99 4.70 -3.93
CA PHE A 209 5.18 5.79 -4.46
C PHE A 209 5.99 6.72 -5.37
N SER A 210 5.37 7.22 -6.44
CA SER A 210 6.06 8.02 -7.47
C SER A 210 6.74 9.28 -6.92
N HIS A 211 6.20 9.88 -5.86
CA HIS A 211 6.77 11.09 -5.26
C HIS A 211 8.23 10.93 -4.83
N LEU A 212 8.66 9.73 -4.40
CA LEU A 212 10.04 9.47 -4.00
C LEU A 212 11.04 9.67 -5.14
N VAL A 213 10.66 9.34 -6.37
CA VAL A 213 11.53 9.44 -7.55
C VAL A 213 11.16 10.57 -8.49
N GLU A 214 10.13 11.36 -8.17
CA GLU A 214 9.68 12.50 -8.98
C GLU A 214 9.81 13.85 -8.29
N LYS A 215 9.58 13.90 -6.97
CA LYS A 215 9.40 15.15 -6.23
C LYS A 215 10.28 15.27 -4.98
N HIS A 216 10.79 14.16 -4.46
CA HIS A 216 11.72 14.17 -3.33
C HIS A 216 13.01 14.90 -3.70
N THR A 217 13.68 15.51 -2.72
CA THR A 217 14.98 16.18 -2.90
C THR A 217 16.01 15.23 -3.53
N ASP A 218 15.96 13.96 -3.13
CA ASP A 218 16.93 12.93 -3.55
C ASP A 218 16.44 12.10 -4.75
N ALA A 219 15.37 12.52 -5.43
CA ALA A 219 14.76 11.78 -6.53
C ALA A 219 15.75 11.40 -7.65
N THR A 220 16.66 12.31 -8.00
CA THR A 220 17.70 12.08 -9.01
C THR A 220 18.72 11.04 -8.55
N GLU A 221 19.15 11.12 -7.29
CA GLU A 221 20.11 10.19 -6.73
C GLU A 221 19.50 8.80 -6.52
N LEU A 222 18.24 8.71 -6.08
CA LEU A 222 17.49 7.45 -5.99
C LEU A 222 17.37 6.75 -7.35
N LYS A 223 16.99 7.49 -8.39
CA LYS A 223 16.91 6.94 -9.75
C LYS A 223 18.26 6.42 -10.24
N ARG A 224 19.34 7.16 -9.96
CA ARG A 224 20.69 6.74 -10.30
C ARG A 224 21.08 5.48 -9.53
N LEU A 225 20.84 5.44 -8.22
CA LEU A 225 21.13 4.28 -7.38
C LEU A 225 20.40 3.03 -7.87
N PHE A 226 19.12 3.13 -8.22
CA PHE A 226 18.36 2.02 -8.79
C PHE A 226 18.93 1.57 -10.14
N SER A 227 19.33 2.50 -11.00
CA SER A 227 19.98 2.17 -12.27
C SER A 227 21.35 1.49 -12.08
N ASP A 228 22.16 1.98 -11.14
CA ASP A 228 23.47 1.43 -10.80
C ASP A 228 23.34 0.00 -10.24
N TRP A 229 22.24 -0.28 -9.54
CA TRP A 229 21.86 -1.61 -9.06
C TRP A 229 21.16 -2.49 -10.11
N GLY A 230 21.02 -2.01 -11.35
CA GLY A 230 20.45 -2.77 -12.46
C GLY A 230 18.92 -2.91 -12.43
N TYR A 231 18.22 -1.99 -11.76
CA TYR A 231 16.76 -1.91 -11.80
C TYR A 231 16.26 -0.98 -12.91
N HIS A 232 15.16 -1.37 -13.53
CA HIS A 232 14.38 -0.50 -14.41
C HIS A 232 12.91 -0.49 -13.99
N ARG A 233 12.18 0.57 -14.35
CA ARG A 233 10.76 0.68 -14.04
C ARG A 233 9.96 -0.27 -14.94
N CYS A 234 9.39 -1.31 -14.35
CA CYS A 234 8.60 -2.34 -15.02
C CYS A 234 7.09 -2.21 -14.74
N GLY A 235 6.69 -1.42 -13.74
CA GLY A 235 5.28 -1.19 -13.40
C GLY A 235 4.97 0.28 -13.09
N ASP A 236 3.82 0.73 -13.58
CA ASP A 236 3.29 2.06 -13.32
C ASP A 236 1.77 1.99 -13.07
N LEU A 237 1.37 2.16 -11.81
CA LEU A 237 0.01 1.94 -11.33
C LEU A 237 -0.59 3.20 -10.73
N PHE A 238 -1.84 3.50 -11.07
CA PHE A 238 -2.56 4.63 -10.48
C PHE A 238 -2.89 4.36 -9.00
N HIS A 239 -2.69 5.35 -8.13
CA HIS A 239 -3.05 5.25 -6.71
C HIS A 239 -4.18 6.21 -6.32
N THR A 240 -4.03 7.51 -6.56
CA THR A 240 -5.02 8.51 -6.17
C THR A 240 -4.80 9.83 -6.91
N HIS A 241 -5.87 10.61 -7.11
CA HIS A 241 -5.75 11.98 -7.59
C HIS A 241 -5.20 12.91 -6.49
N PHE A 242 -5.61 12.68 -5.25
CA PHE A 242 -5.30 13.54 -4.11
C PHE A 242 -4.64 12.69 -3.00
N PRO A 243 -3.31 12.71 -2.85
CA PRO A 243 -2.64 12.07 -1.74
C PRO A 243 -2.90 12.86 -0.46
N THR A 244 -3.21 12.15 0.63
CA THR A 244 -3.58 12.75 1.93
C THR A 244 -2.40 12.92 2.89
N HIS A 245 -1.23 12.37 2.55
CA HIS A 245 -0.03 12.38 3.38
C HIS A 245 1.22 12.63 2.52
N SER A 246 2.23 13.28 3.08
CA SER A 246 3.47 13.63 2.37
C SER A 246 4.24 12.40 1.84
N ARG A 247 4.09 11.26 2.53
CA ARG A 247 4.70 9.98 2.16
C ARG A 247 3.90 9.17 1.12
N HIS A 248 2.78 9.70 0.63
CA HIS A 248 1.96 9.07 -0.40
C HIS A 248 2.13 9.76 -1.76
N GLY A 249 2.15 8.97 -2.83
CA GLY A 249 2.19 9.47 -4.20
C GLY A 249 0.86 9.27 -4.94
N THR A 250 0.70 9.94 -6.08
CA THR A 250 -0.46 9.73 -6.96
C THR A 250 -0.39 8.41 -7.72
N ARG A 251 0.81 7.83 -7.85
CA ARG A 251 1.09 6.58 -8.55
C ARG A 251 2.00 5.68 -7.70
N VAL A 252 1.90 4.37 -7.91
CA VAL A 252 2.81 3.35 -7.38
C VAL A 252 3.67 2.84 -8.53
N TYR A 253 4.98 2.92 -8.36
CA TYR A 253 5.97 2.40 -9.30
C TYR A 253 6.54 1.09 -8.79
N ILE A 254 6.78 0.19 -9.74
CA ILE A 254 7.47 -1.07 -9.51
C ILE A 254 8.75 -1.03 -10.35
N PHE A 255 9.87 -1.21 -9.68
CA PHE A 255 11.18 -1.38 -10.29
C PHE A 255 11.57 -2.86 -10.21
N CYS A 256 11.99 -3.43 -11.33
CA CYS A 256 12.36 -4.83 -11.45
C CYS A 256 13.86 -4.93 -11.72
N ALA A 257 14.51 -5.91 -11.10
CA ALA A 257 15.85 -6.31 -11.50
C ALA A 257 15.81 -6.98 -12.89
N HIS A 258 16.94 -7.03 -13.59
CA HIS A 258 17.04 -7.68 -14.89
C HIS A 258 16.53 -9.14 -14.85
N GLY A 259 15.64 -9.51 -15.77
CA GLY A 259 15.01 -10.84 -15.83
C GLY A 259 13.79 -11.04 -14.92
N TRP A 260 13.37 -10.02 -14.17
CA TRP A 260 12.26 -10.07 -13.22
C TRP A 260 11.03 -9.24 -13.59
N ASP A 261 10.85 -8.91 -14.88
CA ASP A 261 9.67 -8.14 -15.34
C ASP A 261 8.32 -8.80 -15.01
N LEU A 262 7.28 -7.97 -14.87
CA LEU A 262 5.91 -8.33 -14.46
C LEU A 262 5.08 -9.00 -15.57
#